data_AF-A0A348UV86-F1
#
_entry.id   AF-A0A348UV86-F1
#
_cell.length_a   1.000
_cell.length_b   1.000
_cell.length_c   1.000
_cell.angle_alpha   90.00
_cell.angle_beta   90.00
_cell.angle_gamma   90.00
#
_symmetry.space_group_name_H-M   'P 1'
#
loop_
_entity.id
_entity.type
_entity.pdbx_description
1 polymer ?
#
loop_
_entity_poly.entity_id
_entity_poly.type
_entity_poly.pdbx_seq_one_letter_code
_entity_poly.pdbx_strand_id
1 'polypeptide(L)'
;FFFMGKRGYYCDREYVPESQSLLSRFIQEGMTPEDIYRAYITMQATHMLVQKDFFIKWANEVFNADQIHILQNFMQGYLDMEFSANGVELLVLKAPSGNG
;
A
#
# COMPACT_ATOMS: atom_id res chain seq x y z
N PHE A 1 6.65 -2.45 -4.75
CA PHE A 1 5.57 -3.24 -4.11
C PHE A 1 4.61 -3.73 -5.18
N PHE A 2 3.84 -4.79 -4.96
CA PHE A 2 2.89 -5.31 -5.95
C PHE A 2 1.46 -5.23 -5.40
N PHE A 3 0.54 -4.63 -6.15
CA PHE A 3 -0.88 -4.56 -5.78
C PHE A 3 -1.68 -5.66 -6.50
N MET A 4 -2.47 -6.44 -5.76
CA MET A 4 -3.27 -7.54 -6.33
C MET A 4 -4.77 -7.21 -6.24
N GLY A 5 -5.52 -7.40 -7.33
CA GLY A 5 -6.98 -7.19 -7.44
C GLY A 5 -7.80 -8.48 -7.68
N LYS A 6 -9.14 -8.40 -7.59
CA LYS A 6 -10.08 -9.54 -7.43
C LYS A 6 -10.10 -10.59 -8.57
N ARG A 7 -9.47 -11.72 -8.27
CA ARG A 7 -9.82 -13.17 -8.42
C ARG A 7 -10.45 -13.72 -9.72
N GLY A 8 -9.66 -14.60 -10.35
CA GLY A 8 -10.07 -15.62 -11.33
C GLY A 8 -8.94 -15.89 -12.32
N TYR A 9 -8.21 -17.00 -12.13
CA TYR A 9 -7.16 -17.54 -13.00
C TYR A 9 -5.77 -16.86 -12.88
N TYR A 10 -4.88 -17.59 -12.20
CA TYR A 10 -3.58 -17.19 -11.66
C TYR A 10 -2.46 -16.85 -12.69
N CYS A 11 -2.76 -16.67 -13.98
CA CYS A 11 -1.68 -16.58 -15.00
C CYS A 11 -1.80 -15.47 -16.07
N ASP A 12 -2.92 -14.73 -16.15
CA ASP A 12 -3.17 -13.84 -17.30
C ASP A 12 -3.38 -12.35 -16.94
N ARG A 13 -2.89 -11.89 -15.78
CA ARG A 13 -2.92 -10.44 -15.48
C ARG A 13 -1.56 -9.81 -15.69
N GLU A 14 -1.56 -8.68 -16.39
CA GLU A 14 -0.52 -7.68 -16.26
C GLU A 14 -0.36 -7.37 -14.77
N TYR A 15 0.70 -7.91 -14.18
CA TYR A 15 1.28 -7.35 -12.99
C TYR A 15 1.50 -5.89 -13.35
N VAL A 16 0.74 -4.96 -12.78
CA VAL A 16 1.15 -3.57 -12.78
C VAL A 16 2.30 -3.55 -11.78
N PRO A 17 3.57 -3.58 -12.24
CA PRO A 17 4.65 -3.33 -11.32
C PRO A 17 4.35 -1.91 -10.81
N GLU A 18 4.46 -1.66 -9.51
CA GLU A 18 4.63 -0.26 -9.11
C GLU A 18 5.71 0.29 -10.03
N SER A 19 5.37 1.29 -10.83
CA SER A 19 6.33 2.05 -11.59
C SER A 19 7.12 2.90 -10.60
N GLN A 20 7.73 2.28 -9.59
CA GLN A 20 8.51 2.82 -8.48
C GLN A 20 7.96 4.06 -7.74
N SER A 21 6.74 4.53 -8.01
CA SER A 21 6.41 5.90 -7.62
C SER A 21 4.98 6.19 -7.23
N LEU A 22 4.03 5.24 -7.17
CA LEU A 22 2.64 5.66 -6.94
C LEU A 22 2.40 6.05 -5.47
N LEU A 23 2.74 5.17 -4.53
CA LEU A 23 2.64 5.48 -3.10
C LEU A 23 3.50 6.68 -2.73
N SER A 24 4.75 6.72 -3.25
CA SER A 24 5.64 7.84 -2.98
C SER A 24 5.15 9.13 -3.62
N ARG A 25 4.61 9.10 -4.84
CA ARG A 25 3.98 10.27 -5.47
C ARG A 25 2.82 10.78 -4.65
N PHE A 26 1.91 9.92 -4.22
CA PHE A 26 0.77 10.36 -3.40
C PHE A 26 1.23 11.05 -2.12
N ILE A 27 2.20 10.45 -1.42
CA ILE A 27 2.75 11.01 -0.18
C ILE A 27 3.52 12.33 -0.46
N GLN A 28 4.27 12.40 -1.57
CA GLN A 28 5.01 13.60 -1.96
C GLN A 28 4.10 14.74 -2.46
N GLU A 29 2.97 14.41 -3.08
CA GLU A 29 1.91 15.36 -3.46
C GLU A 29 1.07 15.80 -2.25
N GLY A 30 1.36 15.28 -1.05
CA GLY A 30 0.70 15.68 0.19
C GLY A 30 -0.72 15.12 0.32
N MET A 31 -1.03 14.01 -0.35
CA MET A 31 -2.32 13.33 -0.21
C MET A 31 -2.53 12.84 1.22
N THR A 32 -3.76 12.93 1.70
CA THR A 32 -4.12 12.36 3.00
C THR A 32 -4.21 10.84 2.93
N PRO A 33 -4.11 10.11 4.06
CA PRO A 33 -4.32 8.66 4.10
C PRO A 33 -5.64 8.20 3.44
N GLU A 34 -6.73 8.96 3.60
CA GLU A 34 -8.03 8.70 2.99
C GLU A 34 -7.99 8.88 1.46
N ASP A 35 -7.29 9.90 0.96
CA ASP A 35 -7.12 10.12 -0.49
C ASP A 35 -6.31 8.99 -1.12
N ILE A 36 -5.24 8.55 -0.45
CA ILE A 36 -4.41 7.42 -0.87
C ILE A 36 -5.27 6.15 -0.98
N TYR A 37 -6.07 5.86 0.05
CA TYR A 37 -7.01 4.73 0.04
C TYR A 37 -7.97 4.81 -1.15
N ARG A 38 -8.62 5.96 -1.36
CA ARG A 38 -9.56 6.15 -2.48
C ARG A 38 -8.90 5.93 -3.82
N ALA A 39 -7.68 6.44 -4.01
CA ALA A 39 -6.92 6.23 -5.24
C ALA A 39 -6.68 4.73 -5.51
N TYR A 40 -6.28 3.97 -4.49
CA TYR A 40 -6.11 2.51 -4.62
C TYR A 40 -7.42 1.78 -4.91
N ILE A 41 -8.53 2.17 -4.28
CA ILE A 41 -9.85 1.60 -4.56
C ILE A 41 -10.32 1.89 -5.98
N THR A 42 -10.11 3.12 -6.48
CA THR A 42 -10.41 3.47 -7.88
C THR A 42 -9.63 2.61 -8.86
N MET A 43 -8.39 2.25 -8.51
CA MET A 43 -7.56 1.33 -9.27
C MET A 43 -7.93 -0.16 -9.10
N GLN A 44 -8.94 -0.46 -8.29
CA GLN A 44 -9.36 -1.83 -7.94
C GLN A 44 -8.23 -2.66 -7.29
N ALA A 45 -7.26 -1.99 -6.66
CA ALA A 45 -6.26 -2.65 -5.84
C ALA A 45 -6.94 -3.16 -4.56
N THR A 46 -6.63 -4.38 -4.15
CA THR A 46 -7.19 -4.95 -2.92
C THR A 46 -6.13 -5.45 -1.94
N HIS A 47 -4.90 -5.69 -2.39
CA HIS A 47 -3.79 -6.08 -1.52
C HIS A 47 -2.51 -5.34 -1.90
N MET A 48 -1.58 -5.28 -0.97
CA MET A 48 -0.22 -4.79 -1.11
C MET A 48 0.74 -5.86 -0.61
N LEU A 49 1.63 -6.34 -1.47
CA LEU A 49 2.69 -7.28 -1.10
C LEU A 49 3.99 -6.51 -0.86
N VAL A 50 4.56 -6.68 0.34
CA VAL A 50 5.79 -6.00 0.76
C VAL A 50 6.85 -6.97 1.27
N GLN A 51 8.09 -6.81 0.83
CA GLN A 51 9.23 -7.33 1.58
C GLN A 51 9.53 -6.28 2.65
N LYS A 52 9.40 -6.69 3.92
CA LYS A 52 9.38 -5.80 5.08
C LYS A 52 10.64 -4.95 5.22
N ASP A 53 11.80 -5.58 5.27
CA ASP A 53 13.07 -4.89 5.50
C ASP A 53 13.42 -3.93 4.36
N PHE A 54 13.14 -4.35 3.13
CA PHE A 54 13.30 -3.54 1.94
C PHE A 54 12.33 -2.36 1.93
N PHE A 55 11.06 -2.59 2.30
CA PHE A 55 10.05 -1.54 2.43
C PHE A 55 10.45 -0.49 3.45
N ILE A 56 10.86 -0.91 4.65
CA ILE A 56 11.29 -0.01 5.72
C ILE A 56 12.52 0.78 5.29
N LYS A 57 13.52 0.12 4.71
CA LYS A 57 14.74 0.77 4.24
C LYS A 57 14.42 1.82 3.17
N TRP A 58 13.66 1.44 2.14
CA TRP A 58 13.24 2.32 1.06
C TRP A 58 12.44 3.52 1.59
N ALA A 59 11.47 3.29 2.48
CA ALA A 59 10.65 4.36 3.04
C ALA A 59 11.52 5.40 3.78
N ASN A 60 12.48 4.94 4.59
CA ASN A 60 13.41 5.82 5.30
C ASN A 60 14.39 6.57 4.38
N GLU A 61 14.68 6.03 3.19
CA GLU A 61 15.54 6.70 2.20
C GLU A 61 14.78 7.75 1.38
N VAL A 62 13.47 7.56 1.16
CA VAL A 62 12.67 8.40 0.25
C VAL A 62 11.87 9.49 0.99
N PHE A 63 11.43 9.23 2.21
CA PHE A 63 10.49 10.10 2.92
C PHE A 63 11.14 10.85 4.08
N ASN A 64 10.71 12.09 4.29
CA ASN A 64 11.00 12.84 5.51
C ASN A 64 10.08 12.41 6.67
N ALA A 65 10.30 12.95 7.87
CA ALA A 65 9.56 12.57 9.07
C ALA A 65 8.03 12.75 8.94
N ASP A 66 7.57 13.86 8.35
CA ASP A 66 6.14 14.13 8.18
C ASP A 66 5.50 13.15 7.18
N GLN A 67 6.22 12.84 6.10
CA GLN A 67 5.80 11.87 5.09
C GLN A 67 5.77 10.44 5.64
N ILE A 68 6.74 10.06 6.48
CA ILE A 68 6.72 8.80 7.22
C ILE A 68 5.49 8.72 8.13
N HIS A 69 5.10 9.83 8.75
CA HIS A 69 3.88 9.86 9.57
C HIS A 69 2.62 9.62 8.73
N ILE A 70 2.51 10.24 7.54
CA ILE A 70 1.41 9.99 6.60
C ILE A 70 1.39 8.52 6.18
N LEU A 71 2.56 7.94 5.85
CA LEU A 71 2.68 6.54 5.47
C LEU A 71 2.20 5.62 6.59
N GLN A 72 2.63 5.86 7.83
CA GLN A 72 2.23 5.07 8.99
C GLN A 72 0.73 5.16 9.24
N ASN A 73 0.15 6.36 9.16
CA ASN A 73 -1.29 6.55 9.32
C ASN A 73 -2.09 5.83 8.23
N PHE A 74 -1.61 5.87 6.98
CA PHE A 74 -2.20 5.09 5.89
C PHE A 74 -2.14 3.58 6.17
N MET A 75 -0.96 3.07 6.50
CA MET A 75 -0.78 1.64 6.77
C MET A 75 -1.62 1.15 7.95
N GLN A 76 -1.71 1.92 9.04
CA GLN A 76 -2.48 1.51 10.23
C GLN A 76 -4.00 1.66 10.02
N GLY A 77 -4.42 2.73 9.34
CA GLY A 77 -5.83 3.06 9.13
C GLY A 77 -6.51 2.25 8.02
N TYR A 78 -5.78 1.89 6.97
CA TYR A 78 -6.37 1.38 5.72
C TYR A 78 -5.78 0.06 5.23
N LEU A 79 -4.79 -0.51 5.95
CA LEU A 79 -4.30 -1.85 5.66
C LEU A 79 -4.48 -2.75 6.89
N ASP A 80 -4.79 -4.03 6.64
CA ASP A 80 -4.67 -5.11 7.61
C ASP A 80 -3.69 -6.15 7.11
N MET A 81 -2.95 -6.77 8.02
CA MET A 81 -2.07 -7.89 7.67
C MET A 81 -2.89 -9.16 7.49
N GLU A 82 -2.89 -9.72 6.27
CA GLU A 82 -3.57 -10.99 5.97
C GLU A 82 -2.60 -12.17 6.10
N PHE A 83 -1.34 -11.98 5.72
CA PHE A 83 -0.31 -13.03 5.78
C PHE A 83 1.09 -12.45 6.00
N SER A 84 1.95 -13.21 6.69
CA SER A 84 3.36 -12.88 6.87
C SER A 84 4.20 -14.16 6.90
N ALA A 85 5.19 -14.27 6.03
CA ALA A 85 6.18 -15.33 6.06
C ALA A 85 7.50 -14.90 5.41
N ASN A 86 8.62 -15.33 5.98
CA ASN A 86 9.96 -15.12 5.43
C ASN A 86 10.27 -13.65 5.08
N GLY A 87 9.81 -12.70 5.91
CA GLY A 87 10.03 -11.27 5.70
C GLY A 87 9.16 -10.65 4.60
N VAL A 88 8.21 -11.39 4.05
CA VAL A 88 7.20 -10.88 3.11
C VAL A 88 5.85 -10.81 3.81
N GLU A 89 5.19 -9.66 3.71
CA GLU A 89 3.88 -9.38 4.26
C GLU A 89 2.88 -9.11 3.13
N LEU A 90 1.72 -9.76 3.20
CA LEU A 90 0.56 -9.45 2.36
C LEU A 90 -0.42 -8.64 3.21
N LEU A 91 -0.63 -7.41 2.79
CA LEU A 91 -1.52 -6.46 3.44
C LEU A 91 -2.77 -6.32 2.59
N VAL A 92 -3.96 -6.39 3.17
CA VAL A 92 -5.23 -6.17 2.48
C VAL A 92 -5.72 -4.75 2.71
N LEU A 93 -6.22 -4.10 1.66
CA LEU A 93 -6.90 -2.80 1.76
C LEU A 93 -8.24 -3.01 2.46
N LYS A 94 -8.42 -2.35 3.61
CA LYS A 94 -9.68 -2.37 4.37
C LYS A 94 -10.44 -1.05 4.18
N ALA A 95 -11.76 -1.15 4.19
CA ALA A 95 -12.57 0.05 4.33
C ALA A 95 -12.26 0.73 5.68
N PRO A 96 -12.23 2.07 5.74
CA PRO A 96 -12.05 2.77 7.00
C PRO A 96 -13.09 2.26 8.00
N SER A 97 -12.63 1.86 9.19
CA SER A 97 -13.51 1.53 10.30
C SER A 97 -14.25 2.81 10.67
N GLY A 98 -15.45 2.99 10.13
CA GLY A 98 -16.30 4.11 10.50
C GLY A 98 -16.54 4.07 12.01
N ASN A 99 -16.06 5.08 12.72
CA ASN A 99 -16.77 5.51 13.92
C ASN A 99 -18.10 6.10 13.42
N GLY A 100 -19.10 5.23 13.31
CA GLY A 100 -20.50 5.64 13.23
C GLY A 100 -20.98 6.18 14.56
#